data_AF-A0AAV8ZW35-F1
#
_entry.id   AF-A0AAV8ZW35-F1
#
_cell.length_a   1.000
_cell.length_b   1.000
_cell.length_c   1.000
_cell.angle_alpha   90.00
_cell.angle_beta   90.00
_cell.angle_gamma   90.00
#
_symmetry.space_group_name_H-M   'P 1'
#
loop_
_entity.id
_entity.type
_entity.pdbx_description
1 polymer ?
#
loop_
_entity_poly.entity_id
_entity_poly.type
_entity_poly.pdbx_seq_one_letter_code
_entity_poly.pdbx_strand_id
1 'polypeptide(L)' 'MSGKRRLLTLKEKIDIVETYNREKLSVRDLSKRFNIGKTQAAGIVKSRSELLSKWQSNVNTGRV' A
#
# COMPACT_ATOMS: atom_id res chain seq x y z
N MET A 1 -1.38 7.12 21.84
CA MET A 1 -1.29 5.78 21.24
C MET A 1 -0.06 5.70 20.33
N SER A 2 1.07 5.24 20.85
CA SER A 2 2.28 5.05 20.03
C SER A 2 2.31 3.63 19.48
N GLY A 3 1.51 3.38 18.43
CA GLY A 3 1.64 2.17 17.65
C GLY A 3 2.94 2.25 16.86
N LYS A 4 3.87 1.32 17.11
CA LYS A 4 5.12 1.20 16.34
C LYS A 4 4.81 1.33 14.84
N ARG A 5 5.34 2.37 14.20
CA ARG A 5 5.15 2.59 12.76
C ARG A 5 5.87 1.46 12.02
N ARG A 6 5.14 0.41 11.65
CA ARG A 6 5.67 -0.66 10.80
C ARG A 6 5.98 -0.06 9.43
N LEU A 7 7.22 -0.25 8.99
CA LEU A 7 7.63 0.07 7.62
C LEU A 7 7.03 -0.99 6.70
N LEU A 8 6.14 -0.56 5.81
CA LEU A 8 5.54 -1.42 4.80
C LEU A 8 6.52 -1.58 3.63
N THR A 9 6.70 -2.82 3.19
CA THR A 9 7.46 -3.14 1.98
C THR A 9 6.74 -2.65 0.72
N LEU A 10 7.44 -2.56 -0.41
CA LEU A 10 6.80 -2.18 -1.68
C LEU A 10 5.66 -3.15 -2.03
N LYS A 11 5.91 -4.46 -1.89
CA LYS A 11 4.90 -5.51 -2.14
C LYS A 11 3.64 -5.31 -1.30
N GLU A 12 3.77 -5.12 0.01
CA GLU A 12 2.61 -4.88 0.88
C GLU A 12 1.82 -3.63 0.49
N LYS A 13 2.50 -2.56 0.04
CA LYS A 13 1.81 -1.37 -0.47
C LYS A 13 1.04 -1.65 -1.75
N ILE A 14 1.55 -2.51 -2.63
CA ILE A 14 0.86 -2.94 -3.85
C ILE A 14 -0.35 -3.80 -3.51
N ASP A 15 -0.23 -4.77 -2.60
CA ASP A 15 -1.35 -5.59 -2.14
C ASP A 15 -2.50 -4.72 -1.59
N ILE A 16 -2.17 -3.65 -0.86
CA ILE A 16 -3.14 -2.67 -0.36
C ILE A 16 -3.82 -1.92 -1.51
N VAL A 17 -3.05 -1.47 -2.52
CA VAL A 17 -3.57 -0.75 -3.69
C VAL A 17 -4.47 -1.66 -4.53
N GLU A 18 -4.07 -2.91 -4.77
CA GLU A 18 -4.88 -3.88 -5.51
C GLU A 18 -6.17 -4.19 -4.77
N THR A 19 -6.11 -4.38 -3.45
CA THR A 19 -7.29 -4.61 -2.60
C THR A 19 -8.21 -3.40 -2.62
N TYR A 20 -7.66 -2.18 -2.55
CA TYR A 20 -8.42 -0.94 -2.67
C TYR A 20 -9.16 -0.85 -4.01
N ASN A 21 -8.49 -1.16 -5.12
CA ASN A 21 -9.08 -1.10 -6.45
C ASN A 21 -10.13 -2.21 -6.68
N ARG A 22 -9.83 -3.44 -6.24
CA ARG A 22 -10.71 -4.61 -6.43
C ARG A 22 -11.97 -4.53 -5.58
N GLU A 23 -11.82 -4.15 -4.31
CA GLU A 23 -12.91 -4.21 -3.33
C GLU A 23 -13.51 -2.83 -3.03
N LYS A 24 -12.96 -1.75 -3.60
CA LYS A 24 -13.41 -0.35 -3.42
C LYS A 24 -13.55 0.05 -1.94
N LEU A 25 -12.67 -0.49 -1.10
CA LEU A 25 -12.69 -0.29 0.35
C LEU A 25 -12.32 1.14 0.73
N SER A 26 -12.87 1.64 1.85
CA SER A 26 -12.46 2.93 2.38
C SER A 26 -11.06 2.86 3.01
N VAL A 27 -10.41 4.01 3.14
CA VAL A 27 -9.13 4.14 3.89
C VAL A 27 -9.22 3.55 5.30
N ARG A 28 -10.38 3.66 5.94
CA ARG A 28 -10.62 3.10 7.28
C ARG A 28 -10.63 1.57 7.26
N ASP A 29 -11.24 0.97 6.24
CA ASP A 29 -11.33 -0.49 6.13
C ASP A 29 -9.97 -1.10 5.78
N LEU A 30 -9.19 -0.44 4.91
CA LEU A 30 -7.80 -0.80 4.65
C LEU A 30 -6.94 -0.73 5.93
N SER A 31 -7.09 0.34 6.71
CA SER A 31 -6.39 0.51 7.98
C SER A 31 -6.66 -0.64 8.95
N LYS A 32 -7.92 -1.08 9.06
CA LYS A 32 -8.29 -2.22 9.91
C LYS A 32 -7.78 -3.55 9.34
N ARG A 33 -8.00 -3.81 8.05
CA ARG A 33 -7.68 -5.09 7.41
C ARG A 33 -6.18 -5.38 7.39
N PHE A 34 -5.37 -4.36 7.13
CA PHE A 34 -3.92 -4.49 7.07
C PHE A 34 -3.24 -4.15 8.40
N ASN A 35 -4.01 -3.79 9.43
CA ASN A 35 -3.51 -3.32 10.73
C ASN A 35 -2.46 -2.20 10.60
N ILE A 36 -2.77 -1.19 9.76
CA ILE A 36 -1.90 -0.04 9.48
C ILE A 36 -2.53 1.25 9.97
N GLY A 37 -1.74 2.29 10.20
CA GLY A 37 -2.26 3.61 10.56
C GLY A 37 -3.11 4.21 9.44
N LYS A 38 -4.19 4.92 9.80
CA LYS A 38 -5.06 5.61 8.82
C LYS A 38 -4.27 6.55 7.89
N THR A 39 -3.30 7.29 8.43
CA THR A 39 -2.44 8.18 7.64
C THR A 39 -1.59 7.42 6.62
N GLN A 40 -1.11 6.21 6.98
CA GLN A 40 -0.37 5.36 6.05
C GLN A 40 -1.28 4.83 4.95
N ALA A 41 -2.48 4.34 5.29
CA ALA A 41 -3.47 3.90 4.32
C ALA A 41 -3.84 5.04 3.35
N ALA A 42 -4.10 6.24 3.86
CA ALA A 42 -4.39 7.42 3.04
C ALA A 42 -3.22 7.77 2.10
N GLY A 43 -1.99 7.74 2.62
CA GLY A 43 -0.78 7.99 1.82
C GLY A 43 -0.61 6.98 0.69
N ILE A 44 -0.84 5.69 0.97
CA ILE A 44 -0.75 4.61 -0.03
C ILE A 44 -1.80 4.80 -1.12
N VAL A 45 -3.05 5.08 -0.75
CA VAL A 45 -4.14 5.32 -1.71
C VAL A 45 -3.87 6.57 -2.56
N LYS A 46 -3.26 7.62 -1.98
CA LYS A 46 -2.89 8.84 -2.70
C LYS A 46 -1.75 8.60 -3.69
N SER A 47 -0.71 7.88 -3.29
CA SER A 47 0.46 7.55 -4.13
C SER A 47 0.31 6.23 -4.91
N ARG A 48 -0.93 5.74 -5.11
CA ARG A 48 -1.19 4.44 -5.74
C ARG A 48 -0.57 4.30 -7.14
N SER A 49 -0.66 5.33 -7.97
CA SER A 49 -0.12 5.31 -9.34
C SER A 49 1.41 5.25 -9.33
N GLU A 50 2.05 6.00 -8.44
CA GLU A 50 3.52 5.99 -8.27
C GLU A 50 3.99 4.63 -7.76
N LEU A 51 3.26 4.01 -6.82
CA LEU A 51 3.58 2.69 -6.30
C LEU A 51 3.50 1.63 -7.40
N LEU A 52 2.43 1.63 -8.21
CA LEU A 52 2.28 0.69 -9.33
C LEU A 52 3.36 0.89 -10.39
N SER A 53 3.66 2.15 -10.76
CA SER A 53 4.76 2.45 -11.67
C SER A 53 6.10 1.98 -11.11
N LYS A 54 6.39 2.24 -9.84
CA LYS A 54 7.60 1.76 -9.17
C LYS A 54 7.67 0.23 -9.12
N TRP A 55 6.55 -0.46 -8.91
CA TRP A 55 6.50 -1.91 -8.96
C TRP A 55 6.83 -2.46 -10.35
N GLN A 56 6.20 -1.92 -11.39
CA GLN A 56 6.47 -2.30 -12.78
C GLN A 56 7.92 -2.03 -13.20
N SER A 57 8.46 -0.85 -12.86
CA SER A 57 9.85 -0.52 -13.15
C SER A 57 10.83 -1.39 -12.38
N ASN A 58 10.54 -1.72 -11.11
CA ASN A 58 11.39 -2.58 -10.29
C ASN A 58 11.40 -4.03 -10.79
N VAL A 59 10.27 -4.52 -11.33
CA VAL A 59 10.21 -5.82 -12.04
C VAL A 59 10.99 -5.77 -13.35
N ASN A 60 10.99 -4.63 -14.06
CA ASN A 60 11.68 -4.45 -15.33
C ASN A 60 13.21 -4.27 -15.18
N THR A 61 13.72 -3.93 -14.00
CA THR A 61 15.16 -3.71 -13.75
C THR A 61 15.94 -4.94 -13.27
N GLY A 62 15.32 -6.12 -13.15
CA GLY A 62 16.02 -7.38 -12.96
C GLY A 62 16.55 -7.65 -11.54
N ARG A 63 16.01 -8.72 -10.95
CA ARG A 63 16.80 -9.76 -10.26
C ARG A 63 15.90 -10.99 -10.10
N VAL A 64 15.95 -11.83 -11.13
CA VAL A 64 15.88 -13.29 -10.96
C VAL A 64 17.00 -13.76 -10.05
#